data_AF-A0A2N2S629-F1
#
_entry.id   AF-A0A2N2S629-F1
#
_cell.length_a   1.000
_cell.length_b   1.000
_cell.length_c   1.000
_cell.angle_alpha   90.00
_cell.angle_beta   90.00
_cell.angle_gamma   90.00
#
_symmetry.space_group_name_H-M   'P 1'
#
loop_
_entity.id
_entity.type
_entity.pdbx_description
1 polymer ?
#
loop_
_entity_poly.entity_id
_entity_poly.type
_entity_poly.pdbx_seq_one_letter_code
_entity_poly.pdbx_strand_id
1 'polypeptide(L)'
;PVESNGELARAARDFAAYMARTGRYGHTADDRTPSERAQAAGYAYCVVAENIAYQYRSTGFPGAGELAQAFVQGWIESPKHRANLVDGNLTEIGVGVARDEKGRYFAVQLFGRPRSAAIRFEVENHGPEAVRYSFGERGFTLGPRQRRAHTVCSPTRLQIDGPAGRPPFSAQAVDGKRYTIRSGEVAPKSLR
;
A
#
# COMPACT_ATOMS: atom_id res chain seq x y z
N PRO A 1 6.45 -6.74 9.80
CA PRO A 1 5.52 -7.86 9.59
C PRO A 1 4.13 -7.28 9.33
N VAL A 2 3.31 -7.94 8.51
CA VAL A 2 1.92 -7.52 8.28
C VAL A 2 0.99 -8.07 9.38
N GLU A 3 -0.05 -7.32 9.72
CA GLU A 3 -1.09 -7.72 10.68
C GLU A 3 -2.29 -8.35 9.96
N SER A 4 -2.91 -9.35 10.57
CA SER A 4 -4.12 -9.96 10.00
C SER A 4 -5.31 -9.00 10.09
N ASN A 5 -6.02 -8.80 8.97
CA ASN A 5 -7.20 -7.95 8.89
C ASN A 5 -8.42 -8.76 8.42
N GLY A 6 -9.51 -8.72 9.21
CA GLY A 6 -10.71 -9.50 8.95
C GLY A 6 -11.53 -9.07 7.72
N GLU A 7 -11.45 -7.80 7.34
CA GLU A 7 -12.13 -7.22 6.18
C GLU A 7 -11.44 -7.66 4.89
N LEU A 8 -10.10 -7.56 4.84
CA LEU A 8 -9.29 -8.10 3.75
C LEU A 8 -9.45 -9.62 3.64
N ALA A 9 -9.49 -10.34 4.75
CA ALA A 9 -9.65 -11.80 4.74
C ALA A 9 -11.03 -12.21 4.20
N ARG A 10 -12.09 -11.45 4.51
CA ARG A 10 -13.42 -11.65 3.92
C ARG A 10 -13.40 -11.41 2.41
N ALA A 11 -12.88 -10.27 1.95
CA ALA A 11 -12.77 -9.97 0.52
C ALA A 11 -11.99 -11.06 -0.24
N ALA A 12 -10.87 -11.53 0.33
CA ALA A 12 -10.06 -12.58 -0.27
C ALA A 12 -10.80 -13.93 -0.35
N ARG A 13 -11.52 -14.33 0.70
CA ARG A 13 -12.32 -15.57 0.72
C ARG A 13 -13.45 -15.52 -0.31
N ASP A 14 -14.18 -14.41 -0.36
CA ASP A 14 -15.31 -14.25 -1.28
C ASP A 14 -14.84 -14.30 -2.75
N PHE A 15 -13.69 -13.68 -3.04
CA PHE A 15 -13.12 -13.70 -4.38
C PHE A 15 -12.53 -15.06 -4.77
N ALA A 16 -11.85 -15.74 -3.86
CA ALA A 16 -11.39 -17.11 -4.08
C ALA A 16 -12.58 -18.03 -4.39
N ALA A 17 -13.66 -17.92 -3.62
CA ALA A 17 -14.89 -18.68 -3.84
C ALA A 17 -15.57 -18.34 -5.17
N TYR A 18 -15.55 -17.07 -5.59
CA TYR A 18 -16.02 -16.66 -6.90
C TYR A 18 -15.23 -17.33 -8.04
N MET A 19 -13.90 -17.30 -7.99
CA MET A 19 -13.05 -17.95 -9.01
C MET A 19 -13.27 -19.46 -9.04
N ALA A 20 -13.39 -20.09 -7.87
CA ALA A 20 -13.67 -21.53 -7.77
C ALA A 20 -15.04 -21.91 -8.36
N ARG A 21 -16.10 -21.13 -8.07
CA ARG A 21 -17.46 -21.40 -8.56
C ARG A 21 -17.63 -21.14 -10.06
N THR A 22 -17.01 -20.08 -10.57
CA THR A 22 -17.22 -19.64 -11.97
C THR A 22 -16.18 -20.20 -12.93
N GLY A 23 -15.03 -20.64 -12.42
CA GLY A 23 -13.87 -20.99 -13.24
C GLY A 23 -13.19 -19.80 -13.93
N ARG A 24 -13.70 -18.57 -13.76
CA ARG A 24 -13.04 -17.35 -14.23
C ARG A 24 -11.83 -17.08 -13.33
N TYR A 25 -10.70 -16.71 -13.94
CA TYR A 25 -9.46 -16.41 -13.22
C TYR A 25 -8.87 -15.10 -13.73
N GLY A 26 -8.42 -14.26 -12.81
CA GLY A 26 -7.83 -12.95 -13.09
C GLY A 26 -8.19 -11.92 -12.04
N HIS A 27 -7.41 -10.85 -11.92
CA HIS A 27 -7.59 -9.81 -10.90
C HIS A 27 -8.94 -9.07 -10.97
N THR A 28 -9.63 -9.15 -12.10
CA THR A 28 -10.95 -8.55 -12.35
C THR A 28 -11.99 -9.59 -12.79
N ALA A 29 -11.82 -10.85 -12.36
CA ALA A 29 -12.71 -11.94 -12.78
C ALA A 29 -14.18 -11.73 -12.37
N ASP A 30 -14.44 -10.94 -11.33
CA ASP A 30 -15.77 -10.56 -10.84
C ASP A 30 -16.17 -9.13 -11.27
N ASP A 31 -15.50 -8.60 -12.29
CA ASP A 31 -15.73 -7.28 -12.87
C ASP A 31 -15.47 -6.13 -11.86
N ARG A 32 -14.70 -6.41 -10.81
CA ARG A 32 -14.20 -5.45 -9.81
C ARG A 32 -12.68 -5.50 -9.73
N THR A 33 -12.08 -4.41 -9.30
CA THR A 33 -10.68 -4.32 -8.90
C THR A 33 -10.48 -4.87 -7.48
N PRO A 34 -9.24 -5.22 -7.09
CA PRO A 34 -8.96 -5.62 -5.71
C PRO A 34 -9.34 -4.56 -4.67
N SER A 35 -9.16 -3.29 -5.00
CA SER A 35 -9.52 -2.17 -4.13
C SER A 35 -11.04 -2.05 -3.92
N GLU A 36 -11.83 -2.21 -4.99
CA GLU A 36 -13.29 -2.22 -4.88
C GLU A 36 -13.80 -3.40 -4.05
N ARG A 37 -13.18 -4.59 -4.18
CA ARG A 37 -13.49 -5.74 -3.31
C ARG A 37 -13.17 -5.46 -1.84
N ALA A 38 -11.99 -4.90 -1.56
CA ALA A 38 -11.60 -4.54 -0.20
C ALA A 38 -12.57 -3.49 0.40
N GLN A 39 -12.91 -2.45 -0.37
CA GLN A 39 -13.85 -1.42 0.06
C GLN A 39 -15.27 -1.96 0.28
N ALA A 40 -15.76 -2.82 -0.61
CA ALA A 40 -17.06 -3.48 -0.45
C ALA A 40 -17.10 -4.35 0.81
N ALA A 41 -15.95 -4.91 1.20
CA ALA A 41 -15.79 -5.59 2.48
C ALA A 41 -15.58 -4.64 3.66
N GLY A 42 -15.68 -3.32 3.52
CA GLY A 42 -15.55 -2.36 4.63
C GLY A 42 -14.14 -1.83 4.88
N TYR A 43 -13.14 -2.32 4.13
CA TYR A 43 -11.76 -1.91 4.32
C TYR A 43 -11.51 -0.48 3.82
N ALA A 44 -11.36 0.46 4.76
CA ALA A 44 -10.99 1.84 4.46
C ALA A 44 -9.49 1.91 4.10
N TYR A 45 -9.18 1.84 2.81
CA TYR A 45 -7.80 1.71 2.33
C TYR A 45 -7.15 3.04 1.92
N CYS A 46 -5.82 3.05 1.97
CA CYS A 46 -4.95 3.99 1.26
C CYS A 46 -4.26 3.27 0.09
N VAL A 47 -3.80 2.03 0.32
CA VAL A 47 -3.18 1.16 -0.68
C VAL A 47 -3.78 -0.24 -0.54
N VAL A 48 -4.01 -0.91 -1.67
CA VAL A 48 -4.35 -2.34 -1.73
C VAL A 48 -3.46 -3.00 -2.77
N ALA A 49 -2.93 -4.18 -2.45
CA ALA A 49 -2.21 -5.02 -3.40
C ALA A 49 -2.77 -6.45 -3.36
N GLU A 50 -2.69 -7.17 -4.47
CA GLU A 50 -3.27 -8.51 -4.60
C GLU A 50 -2.30 -9.48 -5.26
N ASN A 51 -2.16 -10.65 -4.63
CA ASN A 51 -1.61 -11.84 -5.25
C ASN A 51 -2.73 -12.86 -5.41
N ILE A 52 -2.86 -13.44 -6.61
CA ILE A 52 -3.75 -14.57 -6.88
C ILE A 52 -2.94 -15.73 -7.47
N ALA A 53 -3.39 -16.95 -7.19
CA ALA A 53 -2.85 -18.16 -7.79
C ALA A 53 -3.92 -19.25 -7.80
N TYR A 54 -3.74 -20.24 -8.66
CA TYR A 54 -4.43 -21.52 -8.50
C TYR A 54 -3.42 -22.66 -8.49
N GLN A 55 -3.80 -23.76 -7.85
CA GLN A 55 -2.99 -24.96 -7.70
C GLN A 55 -3.85 -26.19 -7.95
N TYR A 56 -3.28 -27.20 -8.62
CA TYR A 56 -3.96 -28.46 -8.88
C TYR A 56 -2.95 -29.60 -8.82
N ARG A 57 -3.34 -30.68 -8.12
CA ARG A 57 -2.60 -31.94 -8.08
C ARG A 57 -3.62 -33.06 -8.19
N SER A 58 -3.42 -33.95 -9.16
CA SER A 58 -4.32 -35.10 -9.41
C SER A 58 -4.42 -36.04 -8.20
N THR A 59 -3.33 -36.18 -7.44
CA THR A 59 -3.27 -36.96 -6.19
C THR A 59 -3.75 -36.17 -4.96
N GLY A 60 -4.17 -34.92 -5.13
CA GLY A 60 -4.45 -34.00 -4.03
C GLY A 60 -3.18 -33.43 -3.39
N PHE A 61 -3.38 -32.57 -2.39
CA PHE A 61 -2.32 -32.05 -1.53
C PHE A 61 -2.32 -32.82 -0.20
N PRO A 62 -1.14 -33.21 0.34
CA PRO A 62 -1.06 -33.94 1.60
C PRO A 62 -1.71 -33.20 2.79
N GLY A 63 -1.66 -31.87 2.78
CA GLY A 63 -2.26 -31.04 3.79
C GLY A 63 -2.31 -29.56 3.39
N ALA A 64 -2.86 -28.75 4.29
CA ALA A 64 -2.96 -27.30 4.10
C ALA A 64 -1.58 -26.62 4.06
N GLY A 65 -0.58 -27.18 4.76
CA GLY A 65 0.78 -26.65 4.79
C GLY A 65 1.47 -26.72 3.43
N GLU A 66 1.42 -27.87 2.76
CA GLU A 66 2.01 -28.08 1.44
C GLU A 66 1.28 -27.27 0.37
N LEU A 67 -0.04 -27.15 0.48
CA LEU A 67 -0.82 -26.28 -0.40
C LEU A 67 -0.42 -24.81 -0.22
N ALA A 68 -0.30 -24.34 1.02
CA ALA A 68 0.14 -22.98 1.32
C ALA A 68 1.57 -22.73 0.81
N GLN A 69 2.49 -23.67 1.02
CA GLN A 69 3.85 -23.58 0.50
C GLN A 69 3.88 -23.50 -1.03
N ALA A 70 3.05 -24.29 -1.72
CA ALA A 70 2.95 -24.24 -3.19
C ALA A 70 2.46 -22.88 -3.70
N PHE A 71 1.49 -22.24 -3.00
CA PHE A 71 1.06 -20.89 -3.34
C PHE A 71 2.14 -19.84 -3.06
N VAL A 72 2.71 -19.85 -1.86
CA VAL A 72 3.73 -18.87 -1.45
C VAL A 72 4.95 -18.94 -2.35
N GLN A 73 5.42 -20.15 -2.67
CA GLN A 73 6.56 -20.34 -3.56
C GLN A 73 6.27 -19.78 -4.97
N GLY A 74 5.08 -20.06 -5.53
CA GLY A 74 4.69 -19.51 -6.82
C GLY A 74 4.60 -17.97 -6.83
N TRP A 75 4.21 -17.35 -5.72
CA TRP A 75 4.27 -15.88 -5.58
C TRP A 75 5.70 -15.36 -5.43
N ILE A 76 6.58 -16.06 -4.72
CA ILE A 76 8.00 -15.70 -4.60
C ILE A 76 8.71 -15.74 -5.97
N GLU A 77 8.41 -16.74 -6.79
CA GLU A 77 9.04 -16.93 -8.10
C GLU A 77 8.57 -15.94 -9.17
N SER A 78 7.40 -15.31 -8.97
CA SER A 78 6.89 -14.27 -9.86
C SER A 78 7.37 -12.89 -9.39
N PRO A 79 8.18 -12.15 -10.18
CA PRO A 79 8.68 -10.83 -9.76
C PRO A 79 7.56 -9.85 -9.36
N LYS A 80 6.42 -9.88 -10.05
CA LYS A 80 5.27 -9.01 -9.74
C LYS A 80 4.61 -9.38 -8.42
N HIS A 81 4.41 -10.68 -8.14
CA HIS A 81 3.81 -11.11 -6.87
C HIS A 81 4.79 -10.94 -5.70
N ARG A 82 6.08 -11.22 -5.93
CA ARG A 82 7.15 -11.02 -4.96
C ARG A 82 7.27 -9.56 -4.53
N ALA A 83 7.06 -8.61 -5.44
CA ALA A 83 7.06 -7.19 -5.10
C ALA A 83 6.06 -6.87 -3.97
N ASN A 84 4.85 -7.45 -4.02
CA ASN A 84 3.86 -7.28 -2.95
C ASN A 84 4.30 -7.96 -1.63
N LEU A 85 4.95 -9.13 -1.69
CA LEU A 85 5.42 -9.85 -0.50
C LEU A 85 6.48 -9.09 0.31
N VAL A 86 7.28 -8.26 -0.37
CA VAL A 86 8.41 -7.53 0.25
C VAL A 86 8.16 -6.02 0.37
N ASP A 87 6.98 -5.54 -0.02
CA ASP A 87 6.63 -4.12 0.08
C ASP A 87 6.35 -3.74 1.54
N GLY A 88 7.32 -3.06 2.17
CA GLY A 88 7.21 -2.57 3.54
C GLY A 88 6.19 -1.45 3.75
N ASN A 89 5.54 -0.95 2.69
CA ASN A 89 4.43 0.00 2.81
C ASN A 89 3.12 -0.68 3.22
N LEU A 90 2.98 -1.97 2.92
CA LEU A 90 1.82 -2.78 3.26
C LEU A 90 1.93 -3.22 4.71
N THR A 91 0.89 -2.95 5.50
CA THR A 91 0.89 -3.17 6.95
C THR A 91 -0.09 -4.24 7.38
N GLU A 92 -1.05 -4.60 6.52
CA GLU A 92 -2.11 -5.54 6.83
C GLU A 92 -2.29 -6.58 5.72
N ILE A 93 -2.84 -7.75 6.06
CA ILE A 93 -3.04 -8.88 5.15
C ILE A 93 -4.38 -9.58 5.41
N GLY A 94 -4.99 -10.08 4.34
CA GLY A 94 -6.06 -11.06 4.37
C GLY A 94 -5.84 -12.15 3.33
N VAL A 95 -6.13 -13.40 3.69
CA VAL A 95 -5.96 -14.56 2.80
C VAL A 95 -7.27 -15.34 2.70
N GLY A 96 -7.59 -15.78 1.49
CA GLY A 96 -8.71 -16.67 1.20
C GLY A 96 -8.29 -17.79 0.28
N VAL A 97 -8.78 -19.00 0.54
CA VAL A 97 -8.57 -20.17 -0.31
C VAL A 97 -9.91 -20.85 -0.54
N ALA A 98 -10.19 -21.24 -1.79
CA ALA A 98 -11.38 -22.00 -2.16
C ALA A 98 -11.01 -23.13 -3.10
N ARG A 99 -11.82 -24.20 -3.12
CA ARG A 99 -11.62 -25.35 -3.99
C ARG A 99 -12.81 -25.49 -4.93
N ASP A 100 -12.58 -25.77 -6.20
CA ASP A 100 -13.64 -26.11 -7.14
C ASP A 100 -13.95 -27.62 -7.17
N GLU A 101 -15.02 -27.99 -7.89
CA GLU A 101 -15.44 -29.39 -8.04
C GLU A 101 -14.42 -30.26 -8.79
N LYS A 102 -13.55 -29.64 -9.59
CA LYS A 102 -12.46 -30.31 -10.32
C LYS A 102 -11.22 -30.50 -9.45
N GLY A 103 -11.26 -30.09 -8.19
CA GLY A 103 -10.16 -30.22 -7.25
C GLY A 103 -9.06 -29.16 -7.38
N ARG A 104 -9.27 -28.10 -8.16
CA ARG A 104 -8.37 -26.96 -8.23
C ARG A 104 -8.59 -26.07 -7.01
N TYR A 105 -7.50 -25.64 -6.40
CA TYR A 105 -7.50 -24.66 -5.31
C TYR A 105 -7.18 -23.29 -5.87
N PHE A 106 -7.90 -22.27 -5.43
CA PHE A 106 -7.69 -20.87 -5.77
C PHE A 106 -7.33 -20.13 -4.49
N ALA A 107 -6.23 -19.39 -4.50
CA ALA A 107 -5.80 -18.56 -3.39
C ALA A 107 -5.80 -17.09 -3.79
N VAL A 108 -6.26 -16.26 -2.87
CA VAL A 108 -6.18 -14.80 -2.94
C VAL A 108 -5.48 -14.33 -1.68
N GLN A 109 -4.45 -13.51 -1.85
CA GLN A 109 -3.76 -12.81 -0.79
C GLN A 109 -3.89 -11.32 -1.06
N LEU A 110 -4.66 -10.64 -0.23
CA LEU A 110 -4.82 -9.19 -0.24
C LEU A 110 -3.92 -8.58 0.81
N PHE A 111 -3.21 -7.54 0.43
CA PHE A 111 -2.45 -6.69 1.33
C PHE A 111 -3.05 -5.30 1.36
N GLY A 112 -2.93 -4.63 2.50
CA GLY A 112 -3.46 -3.28 2.69
C GLY A 112 -2.52 -2.37 3.45
N ARG A 113 -2.60 -1.08 3.11
CA ARG A 113 -2.30 0.01 4.04
C ARG A 113 -3.62 0.71 4.36
N PRO A 114 -4.05 0.76 5.62
CA PRO A 114 -5.32 1.38 5.96
C PRO A 114 -5.24 2.90 5.81
N ARG A 115 -6.37 3.54 5.58
CA ARG A 115 -6.50 5.01 5.47
C ARG A 115 -6.10 5.73 6.78
N SER A 116 -6.25 5.06 7.92
CA SER A 116 -5.76 5.55 9.21
C SER A 116 -4.24 5.76 9.20
N ALA A 117 -3.50 4.90 8.50
CA ALA A 117 -2.06 4.99 8.35
C ALA A 117 -1.60 5.95 7.23
N ALA A 118 -2.49 6.74 6.63
CA ALA A 118 -2.09 7.78 5.68
C ALA A 118 -1.15 8.79 6.36
N ILE A 119 -0.11 9.23 5.66
CA ILE A 119 0.87 10.20 6.17
C ILE A 119 0.37 11.60 5.82
N ARG A 120 0.01 12.37 6.84
CA ARG A 120 -0.48 13.75 6.72
C ARG A 120 0.59 14.69 7.26
N PHE A 121 0.99 15.67 6.46
CA PHE A 121 1.99 16.64 6.88
C PHE A 121 1.76 18.00 6.24
N GLU A 122 2.34 19.03 6.84
CA GLU A 122 2.30 20.39 6.33
C GLU A 122 3.69 20.90 6.00
N VAL A 123 3.81 21.69 4.94
CA VAL A 123 5.00 22.51 4.66
C VAL A 123 4.57 23.96 4.78
N GLU A 124 5.31 24.74 5.57
CA GLU A 124 5.02 26.13 5.85
C GLU A 124 6.26 26.98 5.61
N ASN A 125 6.13 28.04 4.81
CA ASN A 125 7.21 28.96 4.49
C ASN A 125 7.07 30.26 5.31
N HIS A 126 7.92 30.45 6.30
CA HIS A 126 8.04 31.70 7.08
C HIS A 126 9.14 32.63 6.54
N GLY A 127 9.90 32.19 5.55
CA GLY A 127 10.95 32.97 4.90
C GLY A 127 10.39 34.07 3.98
N PRO A 128 11.27 35.00 3.57
CA PRO A 128 10.90 36.12 2.69
C PRO A 128 10.83 35.74 1.20
N GLU A 129 11.37 34.58 0.82
CA GLU A 129 11.47 34.12 -0.57
C GLU A 129 10.61 32.88 -0.82
N ALA A 130 10.26 32.64 -2.09
CA ALA A 130 9.61 31.41 -2.49
C ALA A 130 10.57 30.22 -2.40
N VAL A 131 10.06 29.06 -1.96
CA VAL A 131 10.86 27.85 -1.79
C VAL A 131 10.25 26.71 -2.59
N ARG A 132 11.10 25.96 -3.30
CA ARG A 132 10.67 24.73 -3.97
C ARG A 132 10.84 23.54 -3.03
N TYR A 133 9.92 22.60 -3.11
CA TYR A 133 10.02 21.34 -2.40
C TYR A 133 9.35 20.23 -3.20
N SER A 134 9.74 19.00 -2.94
CA SER A 134 9.23 17.83 -3.64
C SER A 134 9.07 16.62 -2.72
N PHE A 135 8.24 15.69 -3.15
CA PHE A 135 8.17 14.35 -2.59
C PHE A 135 7.66 13.38 -3.66
N GLY A 136 8.33 12.24 -3.81
CA GLY A 136 8.17 11.40 -5.00
C GLY A 136 8.45 12.19 -6.27
N GLU A 137 7.59 12.06 -7.28
CA GLU A 137 7.69 12.79 -8.56
C GLU A 137 7.01 14.17 -8.52
N ARG A 138 6.43 14.55 -7.38
CA ARG A 138 5.62 15.78 -7.27
C ARG A 138 6.48 16.93 -6.79
N GLY A 139 6.63 17.95 -7.64
CA GLY A 139 7.28 19.21 -7.30
C GLY A 139 6.28 20.32 -6.97
N PHE A 140 6.67 21.21 -6.06
CA PHE A 140 5.85 22.33 -5.61
C PHE A 140 6.71 23.58 -5.40
N THR A 141 6.10 24.74 -5.53
CA THR A 141 6.66 26.03 -5.09
C THR A 141 5.75 26.63 -4.03
N LEU A 142 6.32 27.08 -2.92
CA LEU A 142 5.62 27.69 -1.80
C LEU A 142 6.09 29.13 -1.62
N GLY A 143 5.20 30.08 -1.85
CA GLY A 143 5.50 31.50 -1.68
C GLY A 143 5.73 31.89 -0.21
N PRO A 144 6.21 33.12 0.04
CA PRO A 144 6.38 33.64 1.39
C PRO A 144 5.07 33.60 2.19
N ARG A 145 5.15 33.23 3.47
CA ARG A 145 4.01 33.15 4.41
C ARG A 145 2.91 32.18 3.99
N GLN A 146 3.17 31.30 3.02
CA GLN A 146 2.23 30.27 2.61
C GLN A 146 2.43 28.96 3.39
N ARG A 147 1.35 28.20 3.47
CA ARG A 147 1.32 26.86 4.06
C ARG A 147 0.54 25.94 3.14
N ARG A 148 0.98 24.69 3.04
CA ARG A 148 0.28 23.65 2.28
C ARG A 148 0.25 22.32 3.04
N ALA A 149 -0.94 21.75 3.15
CA ALA A 149 -1.15 20.41 3.71
C ALA A 149 -1.09 19.35 2.61
N HIS A 150 -0.58 18.18 2.97
CA HIS A 150 -0.45 17.01 2.10
C HIS A 150 -0.95 15.77 2.80
N THR A 151 -1.46 14.83 2.02
CA THR A 151 -1.78 13.47 2.46
C THR A 151 -1.22 12.50 1.42
N VAL A 152 -0.43 11.52 1.87
CA VAL A 152 0.18 10.50 1.01
C VAL A 152 -0.03 9.11 1.62
N CYS A 153 -0.11 8.10 0.76
CA CYS A 153 -0.40 6.71 1.13
C CYS A 153 0.84 5.82 1.19
N SER A 154 2.04 6.38 1.01
CA SER A 154 3.29 5.64 1.11
C SER A 154 4.35 6.50 1.81
N PRO A 155 5.30 5.88 2.54
CA PRO A 155 6.51 6.56 2.99
C PRO A 155 7.14 7.31 1.82
N THR A 156 7.33 8.61 1.99
CA THR A 156 7.90 9.46 0.97
C THR A 156 8.94 10.38 1.57
N ARG A 157 10.02 10.61 0.81
CA ARG A 157 11.06 11.54 1.21
C ARG A 157 10.66 12.94 0.78
N LEU A 158 10.48 13.82 1.77
CA LEU A 158 10.32 15.24 1.56
C LEU A 158 11.69 15.88 1.34
N GLN A 159 11.84 16.56 0.20
CA GLN A 159 13.00 17.38 -0.13
C GLN A 159 12.56 18.83 -0.20
N ILE A 160 13.29 19.75 0.44
CA ILE A 160 13.04 21.19 0.37
C ILE A 160 14.33 21.85 -0.08
N ASP A 161 14.26 22.59 -1.19
CA ASP A 161 15.38 23.37 -1.71
C ASP A 161 15.80 24.38 -0.64
N GLY A 162 17.10 24.43 -0.33
CA GLY A 162 17.64 25.50 0.50
C GLY A 162 17.59 26.83 -0.25
N PRO A 163 17.45 27.98 0.45
CA PRO A 163 17.75 29.27 -0.17
C PRO A 163 19.21 29.28 -0.67
N ALA A 164 19.52 30.14 -1.64
CA ALA A 164 20.80 30.15 -2.35
C ALA A 164 22.01 30.01 -1.40
N GLY A 165 22.84 28.99 -1.63
CA GLY A 165 24.04 28.69 -0.84
C GLY A 165 23.83 27.81 0.40
N ARG A 166 22.61 27.34 0.70
CA ARG A 166 22.35 26.37 1.77
C ARG A 166 22.02 24.97 1.24
N PRO A 167 22.44 23.90 1.95
CA PRO A 167 22.10 22.54 1.55
C PRO A 167 20.58 22.31 1.62
N PRO A 168 20.01 21.49 0.72
CA PRO A 168 18.60 21.14 0.76
C PRO A 168 18.29 20.32 2.02
N PHE A 169 17.09 20.53 2.58
CA PHE A 169 16.56 19.66 3.62
C PHE A 169 16.00 18.38 3.00
N SER A 170 16.24 17.24 3.63
CA SER A 170 15.78 15.94 3.14
C SER A 170 15.48 15.01 4.32
N ALA A 171 14.24 14.58 4.44
CA ALA A 171 13.81 13.65 5.50
C ALA A 171 12.60 12.82 5.04
N GLN A 172 12.32 11.71 5.73
CA GLN A 172 11.03 11.05 5.56
C GLN A 172 9.91 11.96 6.04
N ALA A 173 8.83 12.04 5.26
CA ALA A 173 7.60 12.68 5.70
C ALA A 173 7.00 11.86 6.84
N VAL A 174 6.64 12.53 7.93
CA VAL A 174 6.10 11.89 9.13
C VAL A 174 4.67 12.39 9.35
N ASP A 175 3.78 11.46 9.66
CA ASP A 175 2.38 11.77 9.92
C ASP A 175 2.26 12.73 11.11
N GLY A 176 1.35 13.70 11.00
CA GLY A 176 1.14 14.72 12.02
C GLY A 176 2.28 15.74 12.13
N LYS A 177 3.24 15.81 11.19
CA LYS A 177 4.32 16.81 11.24
C LYS A 177 4.06 18.03 10.36
N ARG A 178 4.60 19.15 10.83
CA ARG A 178 4.76 20.40 10.10
C ARG A 178 6.24 20.71 9.90
N TYR A 179 6.63 20.95 8.66
CA TYR A 179 7.98 21.37 8.28
C TYR A 179 7.96 22.88 8.07
N THR A 180 8.55 23.61 9.03
CA THR A 180 8.58 25.08 8.97
C THR A 180 9.91 25.54 8.39
N ILE A 181 9.85 26.25 7.27
CA ILE A 181 11.00 26.88 6.62
C ILE A 181 11.13 28.29 7.18
N ARG A 182 12.19 28.56 7.94
CA ARG A 182 12.59 29.91 8.38
C ARG A 182 13.84 30.31 7.62
N SER A 183 14.25 31.59 7.70
CA SER A 183 15.42 32.17 7.02
C SER A 183 16.67 31.28 7.13
N GLY A 184 16.75 30.28 6.25
CA GLY A 184 17.79 29.27 6.16
C GLY A 184 17.73 28.02 7.07
N GLU A 185 16.64 27.72 7.79
CA GLU A 185 16.53 26.50 8.61
C GLU A 185 15.14 25.83 8.46
N VAL A 186 15.13 24.50 8.32
CA VAL A 186 13.89 23.70 8.32
C VAL A 186 13.80 22.94 9.64
N ALA A 187 12.80 23.28 10.45
CA ALA A 187 12.56 22.63 11.74
C ALA A 187 11.23 21.86 11.71
N PRO A 188 11.22 20.52 11.91
CA PRO A 188 9.99 19.76 12.04
C PRO A 188 9.35 20.00 13.41
N LYS A 189 8.04 20.25 13.44
CA LYS A 189 7.22 20.38 14.65
C LYS A 189 5.98 19.51 14.54
N SER A 190 5.44 19.01 15.65
CA SER A 190 4.16 18.30 15.62
C SER A 190 3.01 19.27 15.35
N LEU A 191 2.02 18.84 14.55
CA LEU A 191 0.73 19.50 14.42
C LEU A 191 0.02 19.40 15.78
N ARG A 192 -0.46 20.53 16.29
CA ARG A 192 -1.37 20.57 17.43
C ARG A 192 -2.78 20.31 16.95
#